data_AF-A0A0R3C3F2-F1
#
_entry.id   AF-A0A0R3C3F2-F1
#
_cell.length_a   1.000
_cell.length_b   1.000
_cell.length_c   1.000
_cell.angle_alpha   90.00
_cell.angle_beta   90.00
_cell.angle_gamma   90.00
#
_symmetry.space_group_name_H-M   'P 1'
#
loop_
_entity.id
_entity.type
_entity.pdbx_description
1 polymer ?
#
loop_
_entity_poly.entity_id
_entity_poly.type
_entity_poly.pdbx_seq_one_letter_code
_entity_poly.pdbx_strand_id
1 'polypeptide(L)'
;MHGTRIPVAKPCSRAITIRLARDPSDLMLVTAIRSAVYLAEQDCPFEEEFDGNDMVAAHFIGFVGNEPAGCLRVRFFGDFAKVERLAVRHQYRRSRVSFKLVQASVDYVKRKGFRKIYGQAQDRLVDFWAHFGAKPLGHNRKITFSDFSYTEMLLEIEPGPDAITLDSDPYVIIRPEGDWDRPGVLDASAGRAVTSPMRDLALADR
;
A
#
# COMPACT_ATOMS: atom_id res chain seq x y z
N MET A 1 27.40 18.35 -32.77
CA MET A 1 26.24 17.56 -33.25
C MET A 1 25.05 17.93 -32.38
N HIS A 2 24.09 18.68 -32.93
CA HIS A 2 22.90 19.13 -32.21
C HIS A 2 21.98 17.91 -31.98
N GLY A 3 21.89 17.44 -30.74
CA GLY A 3 20.94 16.40 -30.34
C GLY A 3 19.52 16.96 -30.42
N THR A 4 18.79 16.58 -31.46
CA THR A 4 17.37 16.92 -31.63
C THR A 4 16.59 16.30 -30.47
N ARG A 5 16.15 17.12 -29.51
CA ARG A 5 15.21 16.69 -28.47
C ARG A 5 13.91 16.28 -29.17
N ILE A 6 13.60 14.98 -29.10
CA ILE A 6 12.31 14.45 -29.55
C ILE A 6 11.24 15.11 -28.67
N PRO A 7 10.22 15.77 -29.25
CA PRO A 7 9.14 16.35 -28.47
C PRO A 7 8.40 15.24 -27.73
N VAL A 8 8.47 15.27 -26.40
CA VAL A 8 7.66 14.38 -25.56
C VAL A 8 6.21 14.81 -25.72
N ALA A 9 5.43 14.01 -26.45
CA ALA A 9 4.01 14.23 -26.63
C ALA A 9 3.33 14.41 -25.25
N LYS A 10 2.42 15.40 -25.15
CA LYS A 10 1.52 15.54 -23.99
C LYS A 10 0.87 14.19 -23.71
N PRO A 11 0.91 13.65 -22.47
CA PRO A 11 0.24 12.39 -22.20
C PRO A 11 -1.26 12.56 -22.39
N CYS A 12 -1.79 11.95 -23.46
CA CYS A 12 -3.20 11.61 -23.57
C CYS A 12 -3.57 10.81 -22.30
N SER A 13 -4.72 11.07 -21.66
CA SER A 13 -5.01 10.58 -20.31
C SER A 13 -4.96 9.04 -20.24
N ARG A 14 -3.79 8.51 -19.85
CA ARG A 14 -3.59 7.08 -19.62
C ARG A 14 -4.37 6.68 -18.37
N ALA A 15 -5.04 5.52 -18.43
CA ALA A 15 -5.77 4.98 -17.30
C ALA A 15 -4.87 4.84 -16.06
N ILE A 16 -5.40 5.15 -14.88
CA ILE A 16 -4.70 4.99 -13.61
C ILE A 16 -5.26 3.75 -12.92
N THR A 17 -4.39 2.80 -12.61
CA THR A 17 -4.74 1.58 -11.88
C THR A 17 -3.86 1.44 -10.65
N ILE A 18 -4.42 0.91 -9.56
CA ILE A 18 -3.70 0.61 -8.33
C ILE A 18 -3.71 -0.89 -8.12
N ARG A 19 -2.59 -1.45 -7.68
CA ARG A 19 -2.42 -2.87 -7.40
C ARG A 19 -1.69 -3.06 -6.09
N LEU A 20 -2.14 -4.01 -5.28
CA LEU A 20 -1.40 -4.45 -4.10
C LEU A 20 -0.24 -5.35 -4.53
N ALA A 21 0.94 -5.13 -3.96
CA ALA A 21 2.10 -6.00 -4.16
C ALA A 21 1.86 -7.35 -3.49
N ARG A 22 2.00 -8.45 -4.24
CA ARG A 22 1.75 -9.82 -3.73
C ARG A 22 2.92 -10.78 -3.93
N ASP A 23 3.92 -10.40 -4.72
CA ASP A 23 5.04 -11.26 -5.07
C ASP A 23 6.37 -10.48 -5.12
N PRO A 24 7.52 -11.16 -5.24
CA PRO A 24 8.82 -10.50 -5.31
C PRO A 24 8.99 -9.52 -6.47
N SER A 25 8.34 -9.76 -7.62
CA SER A 25 8.42 -8.84 -8.76
C SER A 25 7.73 -7.52 -8.46
N ASP A 26 6.64 -7.54 -7.72
CA ASP A 26 5.98 -6.34 -7.23
C ASP A 26 6.84 -5.56 -6.25
N LEU A 27 7.49 -6.25 -5.31
CA LEU A 27 8.41 -5.59 -4.37
C LEU A 27 9.60 -4.95 -5.10
N MET A 28 10.11 -5.57 -6.16
CA MET A 28 11.14 -4.96 -7.01
C MET A 28 10.66 -3.66 -7.67
N LEU A 29 9.40 -3.59 -8.12
CA LEU A 29 8.82 -2.35 -8.66
C LEU A 29 8.72 -1.25 -7.59
N VAL A 30 8.29 -1.60 -6.38
CA VAL A 30 8.21 -0.67 -5.25
C VAL A 30 9.60 -0.13 -4.91
N THR A 31 10.61 -1.01 -4.80
CA THR A 31 12.00 -0.63 -4.57
C THR A 31 12.50 0.29 -5.68
N ALA A 32 12.25 -0.02 -6.94
CA ALA A 32 12.69 0.82 -8.06
C ALA A 32 12.05 2.22 -8.03
N ILE A 33 10.75 2.32 -7.73
CA ILE A 33 10.06 3.61 -7.58
C ILE A 33 10.67 4.42 -6.43
N ARG A 34 10.88 3.81 -5.27
CA ARG A 34 11.41 4.47 -4.07
C ARG A 34 12.85 4.89 -4.25
N SER A 35 13.69 4.06 -4.88
CA SER A 35 15.07 4.43 -5.25
C SER A 35 15.09 5.62 -6.19
N ALA A 36 14.20 5.69 -7.19
CA ALA A 36 14.14 6.84 -8.08
C ALA A 36 13.71 8.13 -7.34
N VAL A 37 12.79 8.05 -6.39
CA VAL A 37 12.19 9.24 -5.74
C VAL A 37 12.94 9.70 -4.49
N TYR A 38 13.41 8.79 -3.65
CA TYR A 38 14.02 9.11 -2.37
C TYR A 38 15.54 9.14 -2.47
N LEU A 39 16.16 8.14 -3.10
CA LEU A 39 17.62 8.11 -3.24
C LEU A 39 18.07 9.10 -4.32
N ALA A 40 17.54 8.98 -5.54
CA ALA A 40 18.05 9.77 -6.66
C ALA A 40 17.55 11.23 -6.72
N GLU A 41 16.33 11.52 -6.24
CA GLU A 41 15.76 12.87 -6.31
C GLU A 41 15.82 13.65 -4.98
N GLN A 42 15.87 12.96 -3.83
CA GLN A 42 15.88 13.59 -2.50
C GLN A 42 17.16 13.32 -1.71
N ASP A 43 18.14 12.62 -2.31
CA ASP A 43 19.43 12.27 -1.70
C ASP A 43 19.28 11.57 -0.33
N CYS A 44 18.17 10.86 -0.12
CA CYS A 44 17.92 10.11 1.11
C CYS A 44 18.88 8.91 1.21
N PRO A 45 19.62 8.74 2.32
CA PRO A 45 20.51 7.60 2.50
C PRO A 45 19.79 6.26 2.36
N PHE A 46 20.46 5.28 1.74
CA PHE A 46 19.90 3.96 1.47
C PHE A 46 19.32 3.29 2.73
N GLU A 47 20.05 3.36 3.84
CA GLU A 47 19.67 2.73 5.12
C GLU A 47 18.47 3.42 5.79
N GLU A 48 18.23 4.70 5.50
CA GLU A 48 17.06 5.44 6.01
C GLU A 48 15.80 5.14 5.20
N GLU A 49 15.96 4.94 3.88
CA GLU A 49 14.85 4.58 3.02
C GLU A 49 14.43 3.13 3.21
N PHE A 50 15.38 2.19 3.19
CA PHE A 50 15.12 0.75 3.35
C PHE A 50 15.33 0.31 4.81
N ASP A 51 14.38 0.75 5.65
CA ASP A 51 14.37 0.64 7.11
C ASP A 51 14.13 -0.78 7.70
N GLY A 52 14.24 -1.83 6.89
CA GLY A 52 14.02 -3.21 7.30
C GLY A 52 12.55 -3.63 7.49
N ASN A 53 11.57 -2.74 7.31
CA ASN A 53 10.15 -3.07 7.51
C ASN A 53 9.40 -3.44 6.23
N ASP A 54 10.09 -3.54 5.09
CA ASP A 54 9.43 -3.75 3.81
C ASP A 54 8.75 -5.11 3.69
N MET A 55 9.29 -6.13 4.34
CA MET A 55 8.72 -7.50 4.30
C MET A 55 7.52 -7.70 5.24
N VAL A 56 7.23 -6.74 6.12
CA VAL A 56 6.11 -6.81 7.09
C VAL A 56 5.01 -5.79 6.79
N ALA A 57 5.05 -5.19 5.60
CA ALA A 57 4.15 -4.12 5.20
C ALA A 57 3.34 -4.52 3.95
N ALA A 58 2.15 -3.94 3.83
CA ALA A 58 1.38 -3.95 2.60
C ALA A 58 1.87 -2.82 1.70
N HIS A 59 2.20 -3.11 0.44
CA HIS A 59 2.64 -2.11 -0.53
C HIS A 59 1.66 -1.98 -1.68
N PHE A 60 1.43 -0.74 -2.11
CA PHE A 60 0.58 -0.38 -3.23
C PHE A 60 1.46 0.15 -4.35
N ILE A 61 1.13 -0.24 -5.58
CA ILE A 61 1.78 0.24 -6.79
C ILE A 61 0.72 0.92 -7.65
N GLY A 62 0.98 2.17 -8.03
CA GLY A 62 0.15 2.96 -8.91
C GLY A 62 0.75 2.99 -10.31
N PHE A 63 -0.06 2.66 -11.30
CA PHE A 63 0.32 2.67 -12.71
C PHE A 63 -0.36 3.81 -13.46
N VAL A 64 0.32 4.36 -14.46
CA VAL A 64 -0.24 5.27 -15.46
C VAL A 64 -0.08 4.64 -16.83
N GLY A 65 -1.15 4.00 -17.32
CA GLY A 65 -1.06 2.99 -18.38
C GLY A 65 -0.38 1.73 -17.84
N ASN A 66 0.67 1.26 -18.51
CA ASN A 66 1.46 0.10 -18.06
C ASN A 66 2.71 0.50 -17.25
N GLU A 67 2.92 1.79 -17.01
CA GLU A 67 4.13 2.29 -16.37
C GLU A 67 3.95 2.41 -14.85
N PRO A 68 4.85 1.83 -14.04
CA PRO A 68 4.87 2.04 -12.59
C PRO A 68 5.22 3.51 -12.30
N ALA A 69 4.25 4.22 -11.72
CA ALA A 69 4.27 5.68 -11.58
C ALA A 69 4.48 6.13 -10.13
N GLY A 70 4.01 5.34 -9.16
CA GLY A 70 4.18 5.63 -7.75
C GLY A 70 3.88 4.42 -6.86
N CYS A 71 4.17 4.55 -5.57
CA CYS A 71 3.87 3.54 -4.56
C CYS A 71 3.50 4.16 -3.22
N LEU A 72 2.96 3.34 -2.32
CA LEU A 72 2.64 3.69 -0.94
C LEU A 72 2.75 2.44 -0.06
N ARG A 73 3.17 2.58 1.19
CA ARG A 73 3.31 1.50 2.17
C ARG A 73 2.31 1.66 3.31
N VAL A 74 1.77 0.54 3.81
CA VAL A 74 0.92 0.45 5.00
C VAL A 74 1.45 -0.61 5.97
N ARG A 75 1.56 -0.26 7.26
CA ARG A 75 1.84 -1.19 8.37
C ARG A 75 0.71 -1.20 9.39
N PHE A 76 0.63 -2.24 10.22
CA PHE A 76 -0.49 -2.47 11.14
C PHE A 76 0.01 -2.69 12.58
N PHE A 77 -0.58 -1.96 13.55
CA PHE A 77 -0.13 -1.92 14.96
C PHE A 77 -1.24 -2.32 15.96
N GLY A 78 -2.24 -3.08 15.51
CA GLY A 78 -3.38 -3.49 16.34
C GLY A 78 -4.49 -2.43 16.40
N ASP A 79 -4.22 -1.25 16.97
CA ASP A 79 -5.23 -0.16 17.08
C ASP A 79 -5.31 0.72 15.83
N PHE A 80 -4.20 0.89 15.11
CA PHE A 80 -4.12 1.77 13.94
C PHE A 80 -3.28 1.17 12.82
N ALA A 81 -3.53 1.65 11.61
CA ALA A 81 -2.67 1.43 10.46
C ALA A 81 -1.76 2.64 10.25
N LYS A 82 -0.48 2.44 9.89
CA LYS A 82 0.45 3.50 9.53
C LYS A 82 0.61 3.57 8.02
N VAL A 83 0.28 4.72 7.42
CA VAL A 83 0.57 5.01 6.01
C VAL A 83 1.89 5.77 5.91
N GLU A 84 2.77 5.33 5.01
CA GLU A 84 4.12 5.87 4.85
C GLU A 84 4.67 5.61 3.43
N ARG A 85 5.83 6.19 3.11
CA ARG A 85 6.56 5.99 1.83
C ARG A 85 5.70 6.24 0.57
N LEU A 86 4.83 7.26 0.60
CA LEU A 86 4.12 7.72 -0.60
C LEU A 86 5.11 8.38 -1.57
N ALA A 87 5.47 7.67 -2.62
CA ALA A 87 6.42 8.10 -3.64
C ALA A 87 5.75 8.16 -5.01
N VAL A 88 5.95 9.25 -5.74
CA VAL A 88 5.50 9.39 -7.14
C VAL A 88 6.66 9.92 -7.96
N ARG A 89 7.02 9.19 -9.02
CA ARG A 89 8.11 9.57 -9.94
C ARG A 89 7.79 10.92 -10.57
N HIS A 90 8.81 11.76 -10.75
CA HIS A 90 8.66 13.16 -11.16
C HIS A 90 7.65 13.39 -12.30
N GLN A 91 7.77 12.62 -13.39
CA GLN A 91 6.96 12.78 -14.59
C GLN A 91 5.46 12.46 -14.41
N TYR A 92 5.06 11.83 -13.30
CA TYR A 92 3.65 11.50 -13.01
C TYR A 92 3.05 12.33 -11.87
N ARG A 93 3.78 13.28 -11.28
CA ARG A 93 3.29 14.11 -10.15
C ARG A 93 2.08 14.98 -10.49
N ARG A 94 1.90 15.32 -11.78
CA ARG A 94 0.71 16.05 -12.29
C ARG A 94 -0.43 15.13 -12.72
N SER A 95 -0.30 13.82 -12.52
CA SER A 95 -1.41 12.88 -12.66
C SER A 95 -2.25 12.85 -11.36
N ARG A 96 -3.28 12.00 -11.33
CA ARG A 96 -4.07 11.72 -10.12
C ARG A 96 -3.60 10.46 -9.36
N VAL A 97 -2.42 9.93 -9.67
CA VAL A 97 -1.96 8.63 -9.14
C VAL A 97 -1.76 8.65 -7.61
N SER A 98 -1.24 9.74 -7.04
CA SER A 98 -1.11 9.88 -5.58
C SER A 98 -2.47 9.81 -4.87
N PHE A 99 -3.49 10.47 -5.43
CA PHE A 99 -4.85 10.41 -4.88
C PHE A 99 -5.43 9.01 -4.94
N LYS A 100 -5.21 8.29 -6.04
CA LYS A 100 -5.67 6.91 -6.19
C LYS A 100 -4.93 5.95 -5.26
N LEU A 101 -3.63 6.14 -5.04
CA LEU A 101 -2.84 5.38 -4.06
C LEU A 101 -3.37 5.55 -2.63
N VAL A 102 -3.61 6.81 -2.22
CA VAL A 102 -4.15 7.09 -0.88
C VAL A 102 -5.56 6.55 -0.72
N GLN A 103 -6.43 6.72 -1.72
CA GLN A 103 -7.79 6.16 -1.66
C GLN A 103 -7.77 4.64 -1.53
N ALA A 104 -6.98 3.95 -2.36
CA ALA A 104 -6.87 2.50 -2.33
C ALA A 104 -6.32 1.99 -0.99
N SER A 105 -5.38 2.71 -0.38
CA SER A 105 -4.85 2.32 0.93
C SER A 105 -5.86 2.55 2.05
N VAL A 106 -6.62 3.64 2.01
CA VAL A 106 -7.73 3.89 2.96
C VAL A 106 -8.79 2.80 2.84
N ASP A 107 -9.21 2.47 1.61
CA ASP A 107 -10.23 1.43 1.37
C ASP A 107 -9.74 0.05 1.85
N TYR A 108 -8.48 -0.29 1.60
CA TYR A 108 -7.86 -1.51 2.11
C TYR A 108 -7.81 -1.56 3.64
N VAL A 109 -7.46 -0.45 4.29
CA VAL A 109 -7.42 -0.35 5.76
C VAL A 109 -8.83 -0.47 6.35
N LYS A 110 -9.83 0.16 5.72
CA LYS A 110 -11.26 0.00 6.08
C LYS A 110 -11.73 -1.43 5.93
N ARG A 111 -11.33 -2.10 4.84
CA ARG A 111 -11.65 -3.51 4.59
C ARG A 111 -11.04 -4.43 5.65
N LYS A 112 -9.89 -4.06 6.21
CA LYS A 112 -9.27 -4.74 7.36
C LYS A 112 -9.86 -4.37 8.73
N GLY A 113 -10.93 -3.58 8.79
CA GLY A 113 -11.63 -3.28 10.03
C GLY A 113 -10.99 -2.20 10.91
N PHE A 114 -9.93 -1.54 10.44
CA PHE A 114 -9.27 -0.48 11.20
C PHE A 114 -10.09 0.81 11.21
N ARG A 115 -9.97 1.56 12.31
CA ARG A 115 -10.69 2.82 12.55
C ARG A 115 -9.79 4.06 12.51
N LYS A 116 -8.47 3.85 12.50
CA LYS A 116 -7.47 4.91 12.59
C LYS A 116 -6.35 4.66 11.59
N ILE A 117 -6.00 5.70 10.85
CA ILE A 117 -4.81 5.78 10.03
C ILE A 117 -3.91 6.87 10.58
N TYR A 118 -2.69 6.48 10.95
CA TYR A 118 -1.62 7.37 11.38
C TYR A 118 -0.64 7.60 10.23
N GLY A 119 -0.09 8.81 10.14
CA GLY A 119 0.98 9.13 9.20
C GLY A 119 1.89 10.22 9.75
N GLN A 120 3.09 10.29 9.19
CA GLN A 120 4.02 11.40 9.38
C GLN A 120 4.12 12.12 8.05
N ALA A 121 3.41 13.24 7.93
CA ALA A 121 3.43 14.05 6.72
C ALA A 121 4.63 14.99 6.77
N GLN A 122 5.43 15.05 5.71
CA GLN A 122 6.36 16.19 5.57
C GLN A 122 5.54 17.48 5.66
N ASP A 123 6.04 18.51 6.34
CA ASP A 123 5.24 19.70 6.67
C ASP A 123 4.61 20.35 5.41
N ARG A 124 5.32 20.32 4.28
CA ARG A 124 4.83 20.81 2.97
C ARG A 124 3.65 20.00 2.37
N LEU A 125 3.32 18.85 2.94
CA LEU A 125 2.27 17.93 2.49
C LEU A 125 1.09 17.88 3.47
N VAL A 126 1.08 18.67 4.55
CA VAL A 126 -0.03 18.69 5.51
C VAL A 126 -1.37 18.96 4.83
N ASP A 127 -1.45 19.97 3.97
CA ASP A 127 -2.68 20.31 3.22
C ASP A 127 -3.11 19.19 2.26
N PHE A 128 -2.15 18.46 1.67
CA PHE A 128 -2.44 17.31 0.82
C PHE A 128 -3.14 16.21 1.63
N TRP A 129 -2.66 15.91 2.83
CA TRP A 129 -3.28 14.90 3.70
C TRP A 129 -4.60 15.38 4.31
N ALA A 130 -4.73 16.70 4.58
CA ALA A 130 -5.98 17.30 5.03
C ALA A 130 -7.12 17.13 4.01
N HIS A 131 -6.82 17.06 2.72
CA HIS A 131 -7.81 16.77 1.67
C HIS A 131 -8.48 15.38 1.84
N PHE A 132 -7.80 14.42 2.47
CA PHE A 132 -8.35 13.10 2.78
C PHE A 132 -9.02 13.06 4.16
N GLY A 133 -9.09 14.19 4.87
CA GLY A 133 -9.67 14.30 6.20
C GLY A 133 -8.69 14.10 7.35
N ALA A 134 -7.39 13.94 7.07
CA ALA A 134 -6.38 13.80 8.11
C ALA A 134 -6.17 15.13 8.85
N LYS A 135 -5.95 15.06 10.17
CA LYS A 135 -5.74 16.23 11.03
C LYS A 135 -4.42 16.10 11.79
N PRO A 136 -3.70 17.20 12.05
CA PRO A 136 -2.53 17.17 12.92
C PRO A 136 -2.89 16.64 14.31
N LEU A 137 -2.02 15.83 14.89
CA LEU A 137 -2.14 15.40 16.29
C LEU A 137 -1.78 16.55 17.24
N GLY A 138 -2.67 16.87 18.19
CA GLY A 138 -2.60 18.10 18.99
C GLY A 138 -1.45 18.21 19.99
N HIS A 139 -0.65 17.16 20.19
CA HIS A 139 0.47 17.16 21.14
C HIS A 139 1.78 17.78 20.58
N ASN A 140 1.76 18.33 19.36
CA ASN A 140 2.81 19.17 18.76
C ASN A 140 4.26 18.65 18.92
N ARG A 141 4.45 17.33 18.79
CA ARG A 141 5.79 16.74 18.81
C ARG A 141 6.49 17.07 17.49
N LYS A 142 7.66 17.71 17.58
CA LYS A 142 8.51 17.96 16.41
C LYS A 142 9.24 16.68 16.04
N ILE A 143 9.06 16.20 14.81
CA ILE A 143 9.74 15.01 14.28
C ILE A 143 10.59 15.44 13.10
N THR A 144 11.86 15.04 13.10
CA THR A 144 12.82 15.32 12.02
C THR A 144 13.65 14.08 11.74
N PHE A 145 13.74 13.70 10.46
CA PHE A 145 14.60 12.63 9.96
C PHE A 145 14.77 12.80 8.44
N SER A 146 15.83 12.24 7.86
CA SER A 146 16.14 12.35 6.42
C SER A 146 16.07 13.80 5.90
N ASP A 147 16.56 14.76 6.71
CA ASP A 147 16.59 16.19 6.39
C ASP A 147 15.24 16.90 6.21
N PHE A 148 14.13 16.27 6.61
CA PHE A 148 12.78 16.86 6.58
C PHE A 148 12.15 16.95 7.97
N SER A 149 11.31 17.98 8.15
CA SER A 149 10.39 18.08 9.28
C SER A 149 9.04 17.45 8.94
N TYR A 150 8.46 16.78 9.94
CA TYR A 150 7.22 16.05 9.82
C TYR A 150 6.22 16.46 10.88
N THR A 151 4.97 16.56 10.44
CA THR A 151 3.79 16.71 11.28
C THR A 151 3.10 15.35 11.40
N GLU A 152 2.85 14.92 12.63
CA GLU A 152 2.04 13.72 12.88
C GLU A 152 0.58 13.99 12.53
N MET A 153 -0.01 13.14 11.70
CA MET A 153 -1.37 13.27 11.21
C MET A 153 -2.19 12.02 11.58
N LEU A 154 -3.44 12.24 11.97
CA LEU A 154 -4.42 11.19 12.23
C LEU A 154 -5.61 11.37 11.30
N LEU A 155 -6.00 10.27 10.64
CA LEU A 155 -7.24 10.15 9.89
C LEU A 155 -8.12 9.11 10.59
N GLU A 156 -9.28 9.55 11.08
CA GLU A 156 -10.31 8.68 11.62
C GLU A 156 -11.21 8.17 10.49
N ILE A 157 -11.48 6.87 10.50
CA ILE A 157 -12.26 6.19 9.47
C ILE A 157 -13.25 5.24 10.13
N GLU A 158 -14.37 5.03 9.44
CA GLU A 158 -15.26 3.91 9.72
C GLU A 158 -14.91 2.72 8.82
N PRO A 159 -14.87 1.50 9.35
CA PRO A 159 -14.79 0.29 8.54
C PRO A 159 -15.89 0.28 7.48
N GLY A 160 -15.59 -0.28 6.32
CA GLY A 160 -16.58 -0.44 5.25
C GLY A 160 -17.69 -1.44 5.65
N PRO A 161 -18.86 -1.41 5.00
CA PRO A 161 -19.91 -2.41 5.20
C PRO A 161 -19.44 -3.84 4.83
N ASP A 162 -18.36 -3.92 4.07
CA ASP A 162 -17.69 -5.11 3.58
C ASP A 162 -16.45 -5.49 4.41
N ALA A 163 -16.19 -4.82 5.54
CA ALA A 163 -15.04 -5.11 6.39
C ALA A 163 -14.99 -6.59 6.79
N ILE A 164 -13.79 -7.16 6.73
CA ILE A 164 -13.53 -8.55 7.08
C ILE A 164 -13.52 -8.66 8.61
N THR A 165 -14.32 -9.58 9.13
CA THR A 165 -14.47 -9.84 10.56
C THR A 165 -14.30 -11.34 10.84
N LEU A 166 -14.36 -11.74 12.11
CA LEU A 166 -14.35 -13.15 12.48
C LEU A 166 -15.59 -13.91 12.01
N ASP A 167 -16.68 -13.19 11.72
CA ASP A 167 -17.93 -13.77 11.22
C ASP A 167 -17.98 -13.82 9.68
N SER A 168 -16.94 -13.31 9.00
CA SER A 168 -16.82 -13.44 7.54
C SER A 168 -16.67 -14.90 7.13
N ASP A 169 -17.07 -15.22 5.89
CA ASP A 169 -16.80 -16.52 5.29
C ASP A 169 -15.30 -16.87 5.46
N PRO A 170 -14.95 -18.04 6.04
CA PRO A 170 -13.56 -18.44 6.24
C PRO A 170 -12.71 -18.39 4.96
N TYR A 171 -13.31 -18.61 3.79
CA TYR A 171 -12.62 -18.48 2.51
C TYR A 171 -12.22 -17.04 2.19
N VAL A 172 -13.04 -16.05 2.58
CA VAL A 172 -12.68 -14.62 2.44
C VAL A 172 -11.41 -14.31 3.22
N ILE A 173 -11.24 -14.87 4.42
CA ILE A 173 -10.09 -14.61 5.29
C ILE A 173 -8.78 -15.16 4.69
N ILE A 174 -8.84 -16.30 3.99
CA ILE A 174 -7.66 -16.96 3.41
C ILE A 174 -7.41 -16.61 1.94
N ARG A 175 -8.25 -15.75 1.33
CA ARG A 175 -8.02 -15.22 -0.03
C ARG A 175 -6.83 -14.25 -0.04
N PRO A 176 -6.18 -14.07 -1.21
CA PRO A 176 -5.05 -13.16 -1.32
C PRO A 176 -5.40 -11.74 -0.87
N GLU A 177 -4.46 -11.12 -0.17
CA GLU A 177 -4.56 -9.74 0.30
C GLU A 177 -4.95 -8.78 -0.83
N GLY A 178 -5.98 -7.96 -0.58
CA GLY A 178 -6.53 -7.01 -1.56
C GLY A 178 -7.34 -7.63 -2.71
N ASP A 179 -7.56 -8.96 -2.73
CA ASP A 179 -8.34 -9.68 -3.76
C ASP A 179 -9.41 -10.58 -3.12
N TRP A 180 -9.95 -10.14 -1.99
CA TRP A 180 -10.88 -10.90 -1.16
C TRP A 180 -12.24 -11.17 -1.80
N ASP A 181 -12.62 -10.41 -2.82
CA ASP A 181 -13.91 -10.55 -3.51
C ASP A 181 -13.88 -11.58 -4.65
N ARG A 182 -12.71 -12.17 -4.94
CA ARG A 182 -12.55 -13.20 -5.97
C ARG A 182 -12.12 -14.53 -5.36
N PRO A 183 -12.75 -15.65 -5.74
CA PRO A 183 -12.29 -16.97 -5.30
C PRO A 183 -10.81 -17.18 -5.59
N GLY A 184 -10.05 -17.58 -4.58
CA GLY A 184 -8.62 -17.85 -4.65
C GLY A 184 -8.32 -19.33 -4.90
N VAL A 185 -7.04 -19.66 -4.83
CA VAL A 185 -6.55 -21.04 -5.03
C VAL A 185 -7.09 -22.01 -3.97
N LEU A 186 -7.39 -21.52 -2.75
CA LEU A 186 -7.91 -22.32 -1.66
C LEU A 186 -9.43 -22.54 -1.76
N ASP A 187 -10.18 -21.60 -2.36
CA ASP A 187 -11.57 -21.82 -2.76
C ASP A 187 -11.66 -22.96 -3.78
N ALA A 188 -10.82 -22.93 -4.81
CA ALA A 188 -10.76 -24.00 -5.82
C ALA A 188 -10.35 -25.35 -5.20
N SER A 189 -9.45 -25.31 -4.20
CA SER A 189 -9.04 -26.50 -3.46
C SER A 189 -10.18 -27.18 -2.72
N ALA A 190 -11.23 -26.47 -2.33
CA ALA A 190 -12.34 -27.01 -1.55
C ALA A 190 -13.10 -28.12 -2.30
N GLY A 191 -13.03 -28.14 -3.64
CA GLY A 191 -13.63 -29.20 -4.46
C GLY A 191 -12.82 -30.51 -4.50
N ARG A 192 -11.61 -30.54 -3.92
CA ARG A 192 -10.78 -31.76 -3.87
C ARG A 192 -11.28 -32.70 -2.77
N ALA A 193 -11.13 -34.00 -2.97
CA ALA A 193 -11.48 -34.99 -1.96
C ALA A 193 -10.69 -34.75 -0.65
N VAL A 194 -11.40 -34.77 0.47
CA VAL A 194 -10.78 -34.64 1.80
C VAL A 194 -10.01 -35.92 2.10
N THR A 195 -8.74 -35.78 2.45
CA THR A 195 -7.94 -36.86 3.04
C THR A 195 -7.57 -36.46 4.46
N SER A 196 -7.62 -37.40 5.39
CA SER A 196 -7.20 -37.15 6.77
C SER A 196 -6.15 -38.19 7.18
N PRO A 197 -4.88 -37.94 6.82
CA PRO A 197 -3.81 -38.94 6.98
C PRO A 197 -3.64 -39.47 8.41
N MET A 198 -4.07 -38.71 9.43
CA MET A 198 -3.99 -39.10 10.84
C MET A 198 -5.31 -39.62 11.44
N ARG A 199 -6.45 -39.43 10.77
CA ARG A 199 -7.76 -39.88 11.27
C ARG A 199 -8.07 -41.30 10.80
N ASP A 200 -7.54 -41.67 9.63
CA ASP A 200 -7.70 -43.00 9.04
C ASP A 200 -6.90 -44.08 9.79
N LEU A 201 -5.78 -43.71 10.44
CA LEU A 201 -5.00 -44.63 11.30
C LEU A 201 -5.75 -45.01 12.59
N ALA A 202 -6.52 -44.08 13.17
CA ALA A 202 -7.26 -44.33 14.41
C ALA A 202 -8.51 -45.22 14.23
N LEU A 203 -8.94 -45.43 12.99
CA LEU A 203 -10.06 -46.31 12.63
C LEU A 203 -9.59 -47.71 12.17
N ALA A 204 -8.31 -47.89 11.86
CA ALA A 204 -7.74 -49.18 11.46
C ALA A 204 -7.35 -50.08 12.65
N ASP A 205 -7.20 -49.50 13.85
CA ASP A 205 -6.85 -50.19 15.10
C ASP A 205 -8.07 -50.45 16.02
N ARG A 206 -9.30 -50.49 15.47
CA ARG A 206 -10.52 -50.85 16.21
C ARG A 206 -11.28 -52.00 15.57
#